data_AF-A0A9X4N020-F1
#
_entry.id   AF-A0A9X4N020-F1
#
_cell.length_a   1.000
_cell.length_b   1.000
_cell.length_c   1.000
_cell.angle_alpha   90.00
_cell.angle_beta   90.00
_cell.angle_gamma   90.00
#
_symmetry.space_group_name_H-M   'P 1'
#
loop_
_entity.id
_entity.type
_entity.pdbx_description
1 polymer ?
#
loop_
_entity_poly.entity_id
_entity_poly.type
_entity_poly.pdbx_seq_one_letter_code
_entity_poly.pdbx_strand_id
1 'polypeptide(L)'
;MSQKIYISLKESESLIFNKSLNVLEKRLEIEQAKGLLSVNIIVNNEDLLYINGEYIVLLSAVRKFEIPREDLNLFLNHYKVPPGLINTVDRKVRDIFKNEIKLSFEKNEESEEYKNYLRLRNALVGVLHYNYEMYATNHKEYDAHSILNSFTNLSEIKKLFLINLFKEETIPILIVNVNKFVTDHFYRVTWWGKFITDNYLKTLNIENEEEVKNIRLWLRAFLEFDNINTINKQLTQVPKDLKKEINFLLGYYFNAIKFESFHLENNYFFDLYDEIVYEHKNELFYWISFFNSFYNPNIIQIYFIESLQHEVYKLEKLAFELTQNNLTLENSERVNFDFKKIDKGVLISEYDQLNNGVSKKSPLLIKANEAKGVYKNQLFRDNLQNIGFEINFQFEAGKLLNYCWNTKSEFALHLTNNMKISDIVFYINSDSKAQQRLKDLKIKTKRIDRLLDKKKVLVAFISQKETPKLIQLYSSILRQEIAERFDKVLIVLLVNLKVEDLQSLEFDRYLKSQEQEYQRLFSNQIELIVKNIHTKNDSEIKRNLKNSLEKYRINQIEVVDENFDNKEAIWLIESGTEYYIDEENKNFYSVINQG
;
A
#
# COMPACT_ATOMS: atom_id res chain seq x y z
N MET A 1 -10.19 -11.98 -25.15
CA MET A 1 -9.08 -12.96 -25.22
C MET A 1 -7.79 -12.22 -24.92
N SER A 2 -6.81 -12.88 -24.30
CA SER A 2 -5.50 -12.28 -24.02
C SER A 2 -4.48 -12.65 -25.11
N GLN A 3 -3.65 -11.69 -25.50
CA GLN A 3 -2.54 -11.85 -26.43
C GLN A 3 -1.23 -11.94 -25.66
N LYS A 4 -0.34 -12.80 -26.13
CA LYS A 4 1.06 -12.83 -25.70
C LYS A 4 1.90 -12.07 -26.72
N ILE A 5 2.73 -11.16 -26.25
CA ILE A 5 3.64 -10.39 -27.09
C ILE A 5 5.06 -10.56 -26.55
N TYR A 6 5.93 -11.11 -27.40
CA TYR A 6 7.33 -11.33 -27.04
C TYR A 6 8.15 -10.06 -27.31
N ILE A 7 8.81 -9.57 -26.27
CA ILE A 7 9.63 -8.35 -26.28
C ILE A 7 11.01 -8.64 -25.68
N SER A 8 11.96 -7.78 -26.00
CA SER A 8 13.30 -7.80 -25.43
C SER A 8 13.35 -7.16 -24.04
N LEU A 9 14.44 -7.38 -23.32
CA LEU A 9 14.69 -6.70 -22.05
C LEU A 9 14.71 -5.18 -22.22
N LYS A 10 15.32 -4.67 -23.30
CA LYS A 10 15.33 -3.24 -23.60
C LYS A 10 13.90 -2.74 -23.87
N GLU A 11 13.09 -3.47 -24.64
CA GLU A 11 11.68 -3.09 -24.92
C GLU A 11 10.85 -3.10 -23.63
N SER A 12 11.18 -3.98 -22.68
CA SER A 12 10.55 -4.02 -21.36
C SER A 12 10.90 -2.79 -20.54
N GLU A 13 12.18 -2.41 -20.49
CA GLU A 13 12.66 -1.20 -19.84
C GLU A 13 11.92 0.04 -20.36
N SER A 14 11.85 0.17 -21.68
CA SER A 14 11.12 1.24 -22.34
C SER A 14 9.65 1.18 -21.99
N LEU A 15 8.96 0.06 -22.12
CA LEU A 15 7.54 -0.02 -21.74
C LEU A 15 7.28 0.40 -20.28
N ILE A 16 8.21 0.08 -19.37
CA ILE A 16 8.06 0.38 -17.94
C ILE A 16 8.32 1.86 -17.63
N PHE A 17 9.40 2.43 -18.15
CA PHE A 17 9.73 3.84 -17.91
C PHE A 17 8.92 4.78 -18.79
N ASN A 18 8.71 4.36 -20.04
CA ASN A 18 8.00 5.12 -21.04
C ASN A 18 6.48 4.86 -21.04
N LYS A 19 5.96 3.90 -20.28
CA LYS A 19 4.52 3.60 -20.24
C LYS A 19 3.87 3.26 -21.59
N SER A 20 4.65 3.17 -22.67
CA SER A 20 4.20 2.80 -24.01
C SER A 20 5.32 2.10 -24.77
N LEU A 21 4.94 1.22 -25.69
CA LEU A 21 5.85 0.50 -26.57
C LEU A 21 5.21 0.31 -27.94
N ASN A 22 5.94 0.65 -29.00
CA ASN A 22 5.54 0.35 -30.37
C ASN A 22 6.04 -1.02 -30.79
N VAL A 23 5.12 -1.85 -31.25
CA VAL A 23 5.33 -3.23 -31.63
C VAL A 23 4.83 -3.45 -33.05
N LEU A 24 5.70 -3.98 -33.91
CA LEU A 24 5.33 -4.33 -35.29
C LEU A 24 4.27 -5.45 -35.28
N GLU A 25 3.29 -5.37 -36.19
CA GLU A 25 2.20 -6.37 -36.32
C GLU A 25 2.70 -7.81 -36.39
N LYS A 26 3.74 -8.07 -37.19
CA LYS A 26 4.41 -9.39 -37.29
C LYS A 26 4.88 -9.98 -35.96
N ARG A 27 5.01 -9.16 -34.90
CA ARG A 27 5.40 -9.63 -33.56
C ARG A 27 4.26 -10.40 -32.88
N LEU A 28 3.01 -10.09 -33.22
CA LEU A 28 1.84 -10.79 -32.69
C LEU A 28 1.77 -12.24 -33.16
N GLU A 29 2.41 -12.56 -34.28
CA GLU A 29 2.50 -13.92 -34.84
C GLU A 29 3.57 -14.80 -34.16
N ILE A 30 4.37 -14.23 -33.25
CA ILE A 30 5.41 -15.01 -32.55
C ILE A 30 4.75 -15.81 -31.41
N GLU A 31 4.72 -17.13 -31.58
CA GLU A 31 4.11 -18.04 -30.59
C GLU A 31 5.06 -18.49 -29.47
N GLN A 32 6.37 -18.32 -29.64
CA GLN A 32 7.40 -18.80 -28.69
C GLN A 32 8.57 -17.81 -28.60
N ALA A 33 9.21 -17.77 -27.43
CA ALA A 33 10.38 -16.93 -27.18
C ALA A 33 11.52 -17.27 -28.16
N LYS A 34 12.12 -16.25 -28.78
CA LYS A 34 13.21 -16.39 -29.77
C LYS A 34 14.32 -15.39 -29.49
N GLY A 35 15.53 -15.87 -29.19
CA GLY A 35 16.74 -15.05 -29.06
C GLY A 35 16.60 -13.91 -28.06
N LEU A 36 16.64 -12.66 -28.57
CA LEU A 36 16.54 -11.43 -27.77
C LEU A 36 15.15 -11.18 -27.16
N LEU A 37 14.10 -11.86 -27.64
CA LEU A 37 12.72 -11.71 -27.16
C LEU A 37 12.44 -12.66 -25.99
N SER A 38 13.16 -12.44 -24.89
CA SER A 38 13.11 -13.30 -23.71
C SER A 38 11.92 -13.01 -22.78
N VAL A 39 11.37 -11.80 -22.86
CA VAL A 39 10.26 -11.33 -22.04
C VAL A 39 8.96 -11.48 -22.82
N ASN A 40 7.90 -11.90 -22.14
CA ASN A 40 6.57 -12.00 -22.72
C ASN A 40 5.61 -11.14 -21.90
N ILE A 41 4.90 -10.22 -22.54
CA ILE A 41 3.84 -9.43 -21.92
C ILE A 41 2.48 -10.03 -22.28
N ILE A 42 1.61 -10.13 -21.28
CA ILE A 42 0.23 -10.58 -21.44
C ILE A 42 -0.67 -9.35 -21.44
N VAL A 43 -1.35 -9.12 -22.57
CA VAL A 43 -2.23 -7.96 -22.79
C VAL A 43 -3.62 -8.43 -23.24
N ASN A 44 -4.66 -7.62 -23.06
CA ASN A 44 -5.93 -7.90 -23.73
C ASN A 44 -5.90 -7.43 -25.17
N ASN A 45 -6.50 -8.20 -26.08
CA ASN A 45 -6.55 -7.80 -27.49
C ASN A 45 -7.33 -6.48 -27.70
N GLU A 46 -8.31 -6.19 -26.84
CA GLU A 46 -9.11 -4.95 -26.90
C GLU A 46 -8.33 -3.71 -26.44
N ASP A 47 -7.24 -3.91 -25.70
CA ASP A 47 -6.40 -2.86 -25.14
C ASP A 47 -5.16 -2.56 -26.02
N LEU A 48 -5.13 -3.10 -27.25
CA LEU A 48 -4.09 -2.84 -28.24
C LEU A 48 -4.53 -1.74 -29.21
N LEU A 49 -3.76 -0.66 -29.26
CA LEU A 49 -3.99 0.45 -30.20
C LEU A 49 -3.26 0.16 -31.51
N TYR A 50 -3.94 0.28 -32.65
CA TYR A 50 -3.31 0.11 -33.96
C TYR A 50 -3.21 1.45 -34.66
N ILE A 51 -1.99 1.91 -34.91
CA ILE A 51 -1.71 3.22 -35.52
C ILE A 51 -0.60 3.05 -36.56
N ASN A 52 -0.86 3.50 -37.79
CA ASN A 52 0.14 3.56 -38.87
C ASN A 52 0.91 2.26 -39.14
N GLY A 53 0.28 1.09 -38.98
CA GLY A 53 0.93 -0.22 -39.22
C GLY A 53 1.66 -0.81 -38.02
N GLU A 54 1.60 -0.15 -36.87
CA GLU A 54 2.19 -0.61 -35.61
C GLU A 54 1.12 -0.74 -34.53
N TYR A 55 1.35 -1.68 -33.61
CA TYR A 55 0.58 -1.78 -32.38
C TYR A 55 1.27 -1.01 -31.27
N ILE A 56 0.53 -0.16 -30.58
CA ILE A 56 0.99 0.56 -29.41
C ILE A 56 0.44 -0.15 -28.18
N VAL A 57 1.36 -0.61 -27.33
CA VAL A 57 1.06 -1.23 -26.05
C VAL A 57 1.28 -0.18 -24.96
N LEU A 58 0.22 0.21 -24.26
CA LEU A 58 0.32 1.04 -23.06
C LEU A 58 0.60 0.14 -21.84
N LEU A 59 1.37 0.62 -20.86
CA LEU A 59 1.76 -0.21 -19.71
C LEU A 59 0.53 -0.70 -18.92
N SER A 60 -0.48 0.14 -18.78
CA SER A 60 -1.76 -0.23 -18.15
C SER A 60 -2.48 -1.39 -18.84
N ALA A 61 -2.23 -1.66 -20.13
CA ALA A 61 -2.78 -2.83 -20.83
C ALA A 61 -2.08 -4.15 -20.44
N VAL A 62 -0.88 -4.08 -19.82
CA VAL A 62 -0.09 -5.25 -19.43
C VAL A 62 -0.63 -5.83 -18.12
N ARG A 63 -1.20 -7.03 -18.20
CA ARG A 63 -1.64 -7.79 -17.02
C ARG A 63 -0.47 -8.42 -16.27
N LYS A 64 0.50 -8.95 -17.01
CA LYS A 64 1.66 -9.68 -16.47
C LYS A 64 2.86 -9.59 -17.41
N PHE A 65 4.04 -9.49 -16.81
CA PHE A 65 5.34 -9.77 -17.40
C PHE A 65 5.75 -11.20 -17.06
N GLU A 66 5.95 -12.02 -18.07
CA GLU A 66 6.51 -13.37 -17.95
C GLU A 66 8.00 -13.32 -18.34
N ILE A 67 8.88 -13.43 -17.34
CA ILE A 67 10.32 -13.17 -17.46
C ILE A 67 11.15 -14.42 -17.10
N PRO A 68 12.39 -14.55 -17.62
CA PRO A 68 13.33 -15.54 -17.13
C PRO A 68 13.60 -15.36 -15.62
N ARG A 69 13.77 -16.46 -14.88
CA ARG A 69 14.07 -16.41 -13.43
C ARG A 69 15.30 -15.55 -13.09
N GLU A 70 16.31 -15.57 -13.96
CA GLU A 70 17.56 -14.81 -13.78
C GLU A 70 17.35 -13.29 -13.82
N ASP A 71 16.30 -12.82 -14.51
CA ASP A 71 15.99 -11.39 -14.65
C ASP A 71 15.09 -10.86 -13.51
N LEU A 72 14.68 -11.70 -12.56
CA LEU A 72 13.74 -11.31 -11.50
C LEU A 72 14.24 -10.11 -10.68
N ASN A 73 15.52 -10.10 -10.31
CA ASN A 73 16.11 -9.00 -9.54
C ASN A 73 16.14 -7.69 -10.33
N LEU A 74 16.28 -7.75 -11.65
CA LEU A 74 16.24 -6.57 -12.52
C LEU A 74 14.84 -5.94 -12.49
N PHE A 75 13.79 -6.76 -12.68
CA PHE A 75 12.41 -6.26 -12.68
C PHE A 75 11.97 -5.73 -11.31
N LEU A 76 12.32 -6.42 -10.22
CA LEU A 76 11.94 -6.02 -8.86
C LEU A 76 12.69 -4.78 -8.38
N ASN A 77 14.02 -4.73 -8.53
CA ASN A 77 14.83 -3.71 -7.87
C ASN A 77 15.18 -2.54 -8.79
N HIS A 78 15.44 -2.81 -10.07
CA HIS A 78 15.85 -1.75 -11.01
C HIS A 78 14.64 -1.12 -11.70
N TYR A 79 13.77 -1.93 -12.28
CA TYR A 79 12.55 -1.45 -12.94
C TYR A 79 11.40 -1.18 -11.95
N LYS A 80 11.52 -1.64 -10.70
CA LYS A 80 10.52 -1.45 -9.63
C LYS A 80 9.11 -1.90 -10.03
N VAL A 81 9.01 -3.01 -10.77
CA VAL A 81 7.73 -3.61 -11.14
C VAL A 81 7.18 -4.39 -9.94
N PRO A 82 5.92 -4.17 -9.52
CA PRO A 82 5.33 -4.91 -8.42
C PRO A 82 5.39 -6.43 -8.65
N PRO A 83 5.70 -7.25 -7.63
CA PRO A 83 5.73 -8.71 -7.74
C PRO A 83 4.45 -9.30 -8.36
N GLY A 84 3.30 -8.69 -8.09
CA GLY A 84 2.01 -9.07 -8.66
C GLY A 84 1.88 -8.92 -10.16
N LEU A 85 2.75 -8.16 -10.81
CA LEU A 85 2.80 -8.09 -12.27
C LEU A 85 3.82 -9.05 -12.88
N ILE A 86 4.57 -9.81 -12.08
CA ILE A 86 5.66 -10.66 -12.56
C ILE A 86 5.29 -12.14 -12.43
N ASN A 87 5.56 -12.91 -13.49
CA ASN A 87 5.59 -14.36 -13.49
C ASN A 87 6.98 -14.80 -13.96
N THR A 88 7.62 -15.73 -13.27
CA THR A 88 8.92 -16.25 -13.70
C THR A 88 8.78 -17.59 -14.40
N VAL A 89 9.61 -17.82 -15.42
CA VAL A 89 9.64 -19.06 -16.21
C VAL A 89 11.06 -19.57 -16.33
N ASP A 90 11.20 -20.90 -16.39
CA ASP A 90 12.47 -21.58 -16.66
C ASP A 90 12.78 -21.49 -18.16
N ARG A 91 13.57 -20.49 -18.55
CA ARG A 91 14.06 -20.29 -19.92
C ARG A 91 15.56 -20.02 -19.89
N LYS A 92 16.30 -20.61 -20.84
CA LYS A 92 17.72 -20.30 -21.02
C LYS A 92 17.85 -18.87 -21.53
N VAL A 93 18.58 -18.04 -20.80
CA VAL A 93 18.96 -16.71 -21.22
C VAL A 93 20.08 -16.84 -22.25
N ARG A 94 19.89 -16.21 -23.42
CA ARG A 94 20.88 -16.00 -24.50
C ARG A 94 21.35 -17.23 -25.28
N ASP A 95 20.63 -17.56 -26.35
CA ASP A 95 21.29 -17.95 -27.61
C ASP A 95 21.21 -16.75 -28.56
N ILE A 96 22.34 -16.03 -28.68
CA ILE A 96 22.49 -14.91 -29.62
C ILE A 96 22.56 -15.49 -31.02
N PHE A 97 21.41 -15.71 -31.66
CA PHE A 97 21.39 -15.84 -33.11
C PHE A 97 21.64 -14.47 -33.72
N LYS A 98 22.76 -14.35 -34.44
CA LYS A 98 23.22 -13.19 -35.25
C LYS A 98 22.28 -12.78 -36.39
N ASN A 99 21.01 -13.18 -36.36
CA ASN A 99 20.05 -12.80 -37.39
C ASN A 99 19.23 -11.62 -36.89
N GLU A 100 19.42 -10.49 -37.55
CA GLU A 100 18.88 -9.16 -37.30
C GLU A 100 17.36 -9.17 -37.13
N ILE A 101 16.88 -9.41 -35.91
CA ILE A 101 15.57 -8.91 -35.51
C ILE A 101 15.75 -7.40 -35.40
N LYS A 102 15.30 -6.64 -36.41
CA LYS A 102 15.11 -5.19 -36.28
C LYS A 102 14.17 -4.96 -35.10
N LEU A 103 14.73 -4.53 -33.98
CA LEU A 103 13.97 -3.96 -32.87
C LEU A 103 13.46 -2.60 -33.36
N SER A 104 12.23 -2.23 -33.03
CA SER A 104 11.64 -0.91 -33.30
C SER A 104 12.25 0.19 -32.41
N PHE A 105 13.48 -0.04 -31.94
CA PHE A 105 14.23 0.89 -31.13
C PHE A 105 15.01 1.82 -32.01
N GLU A 106 14.47 3.01 -32.28
CA GLU A 106 15.33 4.16 -32.58
C GLU A 106 14.61 5.50 -32.66
N LYS A 107 13.27 5.58 -32.66
CA LYS A 107 12.63 6.86 -33.01
C LYS A 107 12.15 7.78 -31.88
N ASN A 108 11.72 7.31 -30.71
CA ASN A 108 10.78 8.14 -29.92
C ASN A 108 11.06 8.34 -28.42
N GLU A 109 12.09 7.75 -27.80
CA GLU A 109 12.26 7.89 -26.33
C GLU A 109 12.62 9.32 -25.88
N GLU A 110 13.26 10.10 -26.76
CA GLU A 110 13.59 11.51 -26.52
C GLU A 110 12.67 12.48 -27.26
N SER A 111 11.65 12.00 -27.97
CA SER A 111 10.78 12.89 -28.74
C SER A 111 9.94 13.77 -27.82
N GLU A 112 9.72 15.01 -28.24
CA GLU A 112 8.94 15.98 -27.47
C GLU A 112 7.49 15.50 -27.28
N GLU A 113 6.92 14.82 -28.29
CA GLU A 113 5.60 14.20 -28.23
C GLU A 113 5.51 13.17 -27.10
N TYR A 114 6.56 12.39 -26.93
CA TYR A 114 6.63 11.32 -25.94
C TYR A 114 6.74 11.88 -24.51
N LYS A 115 7.53 12.95 -24.31
CA LYS A 115 7.57 13.72 -23.04
C LYS A 115 6.20 14.34 -22.72
N ASN A 116 5.52 14.89 -23.72
CA ASN A 116 4.19 15.48 -23.55
C ASN A 116 3.15 14.44 -23.17
N TYR A 117 3.20 13.25 -23.77
CA TYR A 117 2.39 12.09 -23.37
C TYR A 117 2.60 11.77 -21.89
N LEU A 118 3.84 11.60 -21.42
CA LEU A 118 4.11 11.27 -20.02
C LEU A 118 3.58 12.32 -19.05
N ARG A 119 3.77 13.61 -19.35
CA ARG A 119 3.29 14.71 -18.51
C ARG A 119 1.77 14.71 -18.41
N LEU A 120 1.08 14.59 -19.54
CA LEU A 120 -0.38 14.54 -19.55
C LEU A 120 -0.90 13.27 -18.86
N ARG A 121 -0.28 12.11 -19.13
CA ARG A 121 -0.58 10.85 -18.46
C ARG A 121 -0.44 10.98 -16.94
N ASN A 122 0.65 11.55 -16.46
CA ASN A 122 0.88 11.73 -15.03
C ASN A 122 -0.16 12.67 -14.41
N ALA A 123 -0.50 13.75 -15.10
CA ALA A 123 -1.53 14.68 -14.64
C ALA A 123 -2.90 14.01 -14.51
N LEU A 124 -3.34 13.24 -15.51
CA LEU A 124 -4.60 12.50 -15.50
C LEU A 124 -4.61 11.38 -14.44
N VAL A 125 -3.51 10.62 -14.33
CA VAL A 125 -3.35 9.58 -13.30
C VAL A 125 -3.33 10.19 -11.90
N GLY A 126 -2.74 11.38 -11.73
CA GLY A 126 -2.75 12.12 -10.47
C GLY A 126 -4.16 12.48 -10.00
N VAL A 127 -5.02 12.94 -10.92
CA VAL A 127 -6.44 13.20 -10.63
C VAL A 127 -7.13 11.92 -10.13
N LEU A 128 -6.90 10.79 -10.81
CA LEU A 128 -7.48 9.50 -10.40
C LEU A 128 -6.93 9.05 -9.03
N HIS A 129 -5.63 9.18 -8.82
CA HIS A 129 -4.99 8.80 -7.56
C HIS A 129 -5.57 9.61 -6.39
N TYR A 130 -5.65 10.94 -6.55
CA TYR A 130 -6.23 11.85 -5.55
C TYR A 130 -7.71 11.55 -5.26
N ASN A 131 -8.50 11.18 -6.27
CA ASN A 131 -9.90 10.77 -6.07
C ASN A 131 -10.04 9.62 -5.06
N TYR A 132 -9.17 8.61 -5.15
CA TYR A 132 -9.20 7.48 -4.22
C TYR A 132 -8.56 7.80 -2.87
N GLU A 133 -7.59 8.71 -2.84
CA GLU A 133 -7.00 9.24 -1.60
C GLU A 133 -8.05 9.97 -0.75
N MET A 134 -8.86 10.83 -1.39
CA MET A 134 -9.95 11.56 -0.73
C MET A 134 -11.11 10.65 -0.29
N TYR A 135 -11.33 9.54 -1.00
CA TYR A 135 -12.31 8.53 -0.60
C TYR A 135 -11.94 7.89 0.74
N ALA A 136 -10.64 7.65 0.99
CA ALA A 136 -10.17 7.10 2.26
C ALA A 136 -10.34 8.08 3.44
N THR A 137 -10.31 9.39 3.19
CA THR A 137 -10.36 10.43 4.23
C THR A 137 -11.77 10.99 4.48
N ASN A 138 -12.85 10.30 4.06
CA ASN A 138 -14.26 10.68 4.27
C ASN A 138 -14.70 12.04 3.65
N HIS A 139 -13.96 12.58 2.68
CA HIS A 139 -14.37 13.80 1.97
C HIS A 139 -15.32 13.40 0.83
N LYS A 140 -16.58 13.82 0.93
CA LYS A 140 -17.73 13.15 0.27
C LYS A 140 -18.05 13.53 -1.18
N GLU A 141 -17.23 14.30 -1.89
CA GLU A 141 -17.66 14.83 -3.19
C GLU A 141 -16.76 14.43 -4.37
N TYR A 142 -17.42 13.90 -5.39
CA TYR A 142 -16.89 13.32 -6.61
C TYR A 142 -16.84 14.37 -7.72
N ASP A 143 -15.64 14.81 -8.13
CA ASP A 143 -15.47 15.67 -9.31
C ASP A 143 -14.38 15.17 -10.28
N ALA A 144 -13.64 14.10 -9.95
CA ALA A 144 -12.64 13.53 -10.85
C ALA A 144 -13.23 13.18 -12.22
N HIS A 145 -14.45 12.64 -12.24
CA HIS A 145 -15.21 12.36 -13.45
C HIS A 145 -15.42 13.58 -14.33
N SER A 146 -15.86 14.70 -13.74
CA SER A 146 -16.13 15.94 -14.46
C SER A 146 -14.86 16.44 -15.16
N ILE A 147 -13.74 16.43 -14.42
CA ILE A 147 -12.44 16.89 -14.93
C ILE A 147 -11.92 15.97 -16.01
N LEU A 148 -11.89 14.66 -15.77
CA LEU A 148 -11.37 13.69 -16.74
C LEU A 148 -12.23 13.62 -18.00
N ASN A 149 -13.56 13.67 -17.87
CA ASN A 149 -14.45 13.76 -19.02
C ASN A 149 -14.32 15.10 -19.77
N SER A 150 -13.89 16.19 -19.11
CA SER A 150 -13.68 17.48 -19.80
C SER A 150 -12.56 17.43 -20.86
N PHE A 151 -11.63 16.47 -20.76
CA PHE A 151 -10.58 16.25 -21.76
C PHE A 151 -11.12 15.71 -23.10
N THR A 152 -12.36 15.20 -23.13
CA THR A 152 -13.03 14.87 -24.40
C THR A 152 -13.34 16.10 -25.25
N ASN A 153 -13.46 17.28 -24.63
CA ASN A 153 -13.71 18.54 -25.31
C ASN A 153 -13.10 19.71 -24.52
N LEU A 154 -11.78 19.85 -24.60
CA LEU A 154 -11.07 20.96 -23.96
C LEU A 154 -11.44 22.29 -24.61
N SER A 155 -11.62 23.33 -23.79
CA SER A 155 -11.72 24.70 -24.29
C SER A 155 -10.40 25.12 -24.94
N GLU A 156 -10.47 26.03 -25.92
CA GLU A 156 -9.28 26.56 -26.60
C GLU A 156 -8.26 27.17 -25.62
N ILE A 157 -8.73 27.76 -24.52
CA ILE A 157 -7.87 28.31 -23.47
C ILE A 157 -7.13 27.20 -22.72
N LYS A 158 -7.80 26.11 -22.34
CA LYS A 158 -7.15 24.95 -21.71
C LYS A 158 -6.12 24.32 -22.66
N LYS A 159 -6.46 24.14 -23.95
CA LYS A 159 -5.54 23.64 -24.96
C LYS A 159 -4.29 24.52 -25.06
N LEU A 160 -4.49 25.83 -25.22
CA LEU A 160 -3.39 26.78 -25.33
C LEU A 160 -2.52 26.81 -24.07
N PHE A 161 -3.13 26.71 -22.87
CA PHE A 161 -2.38 26.62 -21.61
C PHE A 161 -1.50 25.38 -21.57
N LEU A 162 -2.05 24.20 -21.87
CA LEU A 162 -1.32 22.94 -21.90
C LEU A 162 -0.20 22.96 -22.96
N ILE A 163 -0.45 23.52 -24.14
CA ILE A 163 0.58 23.70 -25.18
C ILE A 163 1.74 24.57 -24.69
N ASN A 164 1.47 25.61 -23.88
CA ASN A 164 2.53 26.41 -23.28
C ASN A 164 3.27 25.64 -22.18
N LEU A 165 2.57 24.84 -21.37
CA LEU A 165 3.23 23.98 -20.37
C LEU A 165 4.13 22.93 -21.02
N PHE A 166 3.73 22.34 -22.14
CA PHE A 166 4.52 21.33 -22.85
C PHE A 166 5.88 21.86 -23.30
N LYS A 167 6.00 23.16 -23.60
CA LYS A 167 7.27 23.79 -24.00
C LYS A 167 8.27 23.92 -22.85
N GLU A 168 7.82 23.78 -21.60
CA GLU A 168 8.62 24.04 -20.42
C GLU A 168 9.05 22.72 -19.78
N GLU A 169 10.30 22.62 -19.34
CA GLU A 169 10.82 21.42 -18.67
C GLU A 169 10.28 21.23 -17.25
N THR A 170 9.95 22.34 -16.61
CA THR A 170 9.47 22.43 -15.23
C THR A 170 8.34 23.46 -15.15
N ILE A 171 7.88 23.78 -13.93
CA ILE A 171 6.84 24.79 -13.74
C ILE A 171 7.31 26.13 -14.34
N PRO A 172 6.56 26.69 -15.32
CA PRO A 172 6.98 27.90 -16.02
C PRO A 172 7.25 29.09 -15.09
N ILE A 173 8.33 29.81 -15.39
CA ILE A 173 8.70 31.06 -14.73
C ILE A 173 8.78 32.21 -15.72
N LEU A 174 8.35 33.40 -15.32
CA LEU A 174 8.56 34.63 -16.09
C LEU A 174 9.43 35.59 -15.30
N ILE A 175 10.70 35.69 -15.67
CA ILE A 175 11.64 36.62 -15.05
C ILE A 175 11.30 38.05 -15.51
N VAL A 176 11.02 38.92 -14.54
CA VAL A 176 10.78 40.35 -14.74
C VAL A 176 11.72 41.16 -13.86
N ASN A 177 12.11 42.35 -14.32
CA ASN A 177 12.94 43.26 -13.53
C ASN A 177 12.12 43.86 -12.38
N VAL A 178 12.51 43.57 -11.14
CA VAL A 178 11.89 44.11 -9.93
C VAL A 178 12.97 44.72 -9.04
N ASN A 179 12.72 45.91 -8.49
CA ASN A 179 13.67 46.64 -7.62
C ASN A 179 13.73 46.10 -6.18
N LYS A 180 13.27 44.86 -5.95
CA LYS A 180 13.29 44.18 -4.64
C LYS A 180 13.56 42.69 -4.83
N PHE A 181 14.04 42.03 -3.79
CA PHE A 181 14.13 40.57 -3.75
C PHE A 181 12.71 39.97 -3.89
N VAL A 182 12.59 38.98 -4.76
CA VAL A 182 11.36 38.22 -5.01
C VAL A 182 11.74 36.75 -5.15
N THR A 183 10.80 35.86 -4.80
CA THR A 183 11.03 34.41 -4.82
C THR A 183 10.61 33.78 -6.16
N ASP A 184 10.87 32.48 -6.38
CA ASP A 184 10.46 31.83 -7.63
C ASP A 184 8.94 31.80 -7.79
N HIS A 185 8.18 31.74 -6.69
CA HIS A 185 6.72 31.88 -6.74
C HIS A 185 6.28 33.17 -7.40
N PHE A 186 6.92 34.29 -7.09
CA PHE A 186 6.60 35.54 -7.73
C PHE A 186 6.71 35.43 -9.25
N TYR A 187 7.78 34.80 -9.76
CA TYR A 187 7.95 34.61 -11.20
C TYR A 187 6.95 33.62 -11.82
N ARG A 188 6.55 32.57 -11.10
CA ARG A 188 5.51 31.62 -11.54
C ARG A 188 4.12 32.25 -11.58
N VAL A 189 3.75 33.01 -10.55
CA VAL A 189 2.48 33.75 -10.48
C VAL A 189 2.46 34.87 -11.53
N THR A 190 3.60 35.52 -11.77
CA THR A 190 3.72 36.53 -12.84
C THR A 190 3.53 35.88 -14.22
N TRP A 191 4.11 34.69 -14.46
CA TRP A 191 3.87 33.93 -15.69
C TRP A 191 2.38 33.60 -15.87
N TRP A 192 1.73 33.11 -14.81
CA TRP A 192 0.29 32.79 -14.81
C TRP A 192 -0.58 34.01 -15.13
N GLY A 193 -0.35 35.14 -14.46
CA GLY A 193 -1.07 36.38 -14.69
C GLY A 193 -0.85 36.94 -16.10
N LYS A 194 0.38 36.81 -16.63
CA LYS A 194 0.70 37.17 -18.02
C LYS A 194 -0.03 36.27 -19.00
N PHE A 195 -0.06 34.95 -18.78
CA PHE A 195 -0.79 34.02 -19.64
C PHE A 195 -2.27 34.42 -19.75
N ILE A 196 -2.93 34.67 -18.61
CA ILE A 196 -4.34 35.07 -18.58
C ILE A 196 -4.54 36.39 -19.34
N THR A 197 -3.68 37.38 -19.10
CA THR A 197 -3.78 38.70 -19.74
C THR A 197 -3.56 38.63 -21.26
N ASP A 198 -2.55 37.88 -21.70
CA ASP A 198 -2.11 37.87 -23.08
C ASP A 198 -2.93 36.91 -23.96
N ASN A 199 -3.55 35.89 -23.37
CA ASN A 199 -4.27 34.85 -24.10
C ASN A 199 -5.77 34.83 -23.74
N TYR A 200 -6.13 34.70 -22.46
CA TYR A 200 -7.54 34.51 -22.10
C TYR A 200 -8.38 35.77 -22.27
N LEU A 201 -7.91 36.91 -21.73
CA LEU A 201 -8.65 38.19 -21.84
C LEU A 201 -8.93 38.58 -23.29
N LYS A 202 -7.99 38.30 -24.21
CA LYS A 202 -8.18 38.58 -25.64
C LYS A 202 -9.30 37.76 -26.27
N THR A 203 -9.59 36.56 -25.77
CA THR A 203 -10.67 35.70 -26.29
C THR A 203 -12.05 36.07 -25.74
N LEU A 204 -12.11 36.84 -24.64
CA LEU A 204 -13.36 37.20 -23.97
C LEU A 204 -14.08 38.39 -24.62
N ASN A 205 -13.47 39.06 -25.60
CA ASN A 205 -14.03 40.22 -26.32
C ASN A 205 -14.64 41.28 -25.38
N ILE A 206 -13.97 41.57 -24.27
CA ILE A 206 -14.45 42.54 -23.27
C ILE A 206 -14.34 43.96 -23.86
N GLU A 207 -15.49 44.60 -24.11
CA GLU A 207 -15.56 45.95 -24.70
C GLU A 207 -15.20 47.05 -23.69
N ASN A 208 -15.35 46.77 -22.39
CA ASN A 208 -15.15 47.74 -21.32
C ASN A 208 -13.71 47.71 -20.78
N GLU A 209 -12.93 48.77 -21.02
CA GLU A 209 -11.55 48.89 -20.52
C GLU A 209 -11.44 48.85 -18.99
N GLU A 210 -12.45 49.35 -18.26
CA GLU A 210 -12.43 49.35 -16.79
C GLU A 210 -12.61 47.92 -16.24
N GLU A 211 -13.35 47.05 -16.94
CA GLU A 211 -13.46 45.63 -16.60
C GLU A 211 -12.12 44.90 -16.78
N VAL A 212 -11.43 45.15 -17.90
CA VAL A 212 -10.08 44.61 -18.14
C VAL A 212 -9.10 45.06 -17.05
N LYS A 213 -9.18 46.34 -16.65
CA LYS A 213 -8.36 46.89 -15.57
C LYS A 213 -8.69 46.26 -14.22
N ASN A 214 -9.97 46.03 -13.92
CA ASN A 214 -10.40 45.34 -12.70
C ASN A 214 -9.88 43.90 -12.65
N ILE A 215 -9.92 43.16 -13.76
CA ILE A 215 -9.35 41.81 -13.83
C ILE A 215 -7.83 41.84 -13.59
N ARG A 216 -7.11 42.81 -14.18
CA ARG A 216 -5.66 42.96 -13.93
C ARG A 216 -5.35 43.29 -12.48
N LEU A 217 -6.18 44.10 -11.81
CA LEU A 217 -6.04 44.39 -10.38
C LEU A 217 -6.31 43.13 -9.53
N TRP A 218 -7.34 42.35 -9.88
CA TRP A 218 -7.64 41.07 -9.24
C TRP A 218 -6.46 40.08 -9.36
N LEU A 219 -5.87 39.95 -10.56
CA LEU A 219 -4.68 39.10 -10.77
C LEU A 219 -3.48 39.56 -9.93
N ARG A 220 -3.27 40.88 -9.79
CA ARG A 220 -2.16 41.44 -8.99
C ARG A 220 -2.30 41.11 -7.50
N ALA A 221 -3.51 40.97 -6.98
CA ALA A 221 -3.73 40.63 -5.58
C ALA A 221 -3.20 39.22 -5.21
N PHE A 222 -3.09 38.31 -6.17
CA PHE A 222 -2.49 36.98 -5.97
C PHE A 222 -0.97 36.98 -5.80
N LEU A 223 -0.30 38.13 -5.96
CA LEU A 223 1.12 38.29 -5.64
C LEU A 223 1.37 38.29 -4.12
N GLU A 224 0.35 38.52 -3.29
CA GLU A 224 0.38 38.38 -1.83
C GLU A 224 0.01 36.94 -1.42
N PHE A 225 0.76 35.96 -1.92
CA PHE A 225 0.45 34.53 -1.78
C PHE A 225 0.64 33.97 -0.37
N ASP A 226 1.34 34.69 0.50
CA ASP A 226 1.57 34.37 1.91
C ASP A 226 0.39 34.75 2.82
N ASN A 227 -0.60 35.49 2.29
CA ASN A 227 -1.76 35.95 3.05
C ASN A 227 -3.03 35.21 2.65
N ILE A 228 -3.38 34.17 3.42
CA ILE A 228 -4.59 33.36 3.19
C ILE A 228 -5.89 34.18 3.23
N ASN A 229 -5.94 35.26 4.01
CA ASN A 229 -7.11 36.16 4.04
C ASN A 229 -7.24 36.94 2.73
N THR A 230 -6.13 37.39 2.15
CA THR A 230 -6.12 38.02 0.82
C THR A 230 -6.58 37.02 -0.24
N ILE A 231 -6.07 35.79 -0.22
CA ILE A 231 -6.47 34.71 -1.12
C ILE A 231 -7.98 34.45 -1.03
N ASN A 232 -8.51 34.20 0.16
CA ASN A 232 -9.94 33.96 0.38
C ASN A 232 -10.81 35.13 -0.08
N LYS A 233 -10.35 36.37 0.11
CA LYS A 233 -11.02 37.55 -0.45
C LYS A 233 -11.05 37.53 -1.97
N GLN A 234 -9.96 37.16 -2.65
CA GLN A 234 -9.95 37.08 -4.11
C GLN A 234 -10.84 35.96 -4.65
N LEU A 235 -10.88 34.81 -3.97
CA LEU A 235 -11.71 33.67 -4.34
C LEU A 235 -13.22 33.97 -4.26
N THR A 236 -13.63 34.84 -3.34
CA THR A 236 -15.04 35.31 -3.27
C THR A 236 -15.38 36.40 -4.30
N GLN A 237 -14.37 36.99 -4.94
CA GLN A 237 -14.50 38.12 -5.87
C GLN A 237 -14.07 37.78 -7.31
N VAL A 238 -14.18 36.51 -7.71
CA VAL A 238 -13.80 36.06 -9.07
C VAL A 238 -14.57 36.87 -10.13
N PRO A 239 -13.88 37.55 -11.07
CA PRO A 239 -14.52 38.26 -12.17
C PRO A 239 -15.41 37.34 -12.99
N LYS A 240 -16.61 37.82 -13.35
CA LYS A 240 -17.64 37.03 -14.04
C LYS A 240 -17.11 36.38 -15.33
N ASP A 241 -16.28 37.11 -16.08
CA ASP A 241 -15.75 36.65 -17.38
C ASP A 241 -14.72 35.54 -17.26
N LEU A 242 -14.06 35.41 -16.10
CA LEU A 242 -13.10 34.35 -15.83
C LEU A 242 -13.74 33.07 -15.30
N LYS A 243 -14.98 33.12 -14.78
CA LYS A 243 -15.61 32.02 -14.03
C LYS A 243 -15.60 30.67 -14.75
N LYS A 244 -15.68 30.67 -16.09
CA LYS A 244 -15.73 29.44 -16.89
C LYS A 244 -14.46 28.59 -16.77
N GLU A 245 -13.29 29.23 -16.71
CA GLU A 245 -11.99 28.54 -16.72
C GLU A 245 -11.22 28.71 -15.41
N ILE A 246 -11.83 29.36 -14.41
CA ILE A 246 -11.10 29.81 -13.21
C ILE A 246 -10.58 28.66 -12.34
N ASN A 247 -11.33 27.56 -12.19
CA ASN A 247 -10.91 26.42 -11.36
C ASN A 247 -9.62 25.79 -11.93
N PHE A 248 -9.55 25.66 -13.25
CA PHE A 248 -8.34 25.22 -13.96
C PHE A 248 -7.18 26.20 -13.73
N LEU A 249 -7.40 27.49 -13.94
CA LEU A 249 -6.35 28.50 -13.79
C LEU A 249 -5.84 28.62 -12.34
N LEU A 250 -6.74 28.57 -11.37
CA LEU A 250 -6.39 28.59 -9.94
C LEU A 250 -5.70 27.30 -9.51
N GLY A 251 -6.04 26.15 -10.10
CA GLY A 251 -5.34 24.89 -9.84
C GLY A 251 -3.85 24.99 -10.14
N TYR A 252 -3.48 25.66 -11.25
CA TYR A 252 -2.08 25.97 -11.54
C TYR A 252 -1.48 26.92 -10.51
N TYR A 253 -2.19 27.99 -10.15
CA TYR A 253 -1.72 28.97 -9.16
C TYR A 253 -1.37 28.32 -7.82
N PHE A 254 -2.27 27.51 -7.26
CA PHE A 254 -2.03 26.84 -5.98
C PHE A 254 -0.90 25.80 -6.05
N ASN A 255 -0.76 25.10 -7.18
CA ASN A 255 0.41 24.25 -7.40
C ASN A 255 1.71 25.06 -7.49
N ALA A 256 1.67 26.24 -8.14
CA ALA A 256 2.84 27.08 -8.31
C ALA A 256 3.40 27.58 -6.96
N ILE A 257 2.53 27.91 -6.00
CA ILE A 257 2.90 28.43 -4.67
C ILE A 257 3.22 27.34 -3.62
N LYS A 258 3.05 26.04 -3.95
CA LYS A 258 3.41 24.95 -3.04
C LYS A 258 4.90 24.87 -2.71
N PHE A 259 5.78 25.21 -3.66
CA PHE A 259 7.21 24.86 -3.59
C PHE A 259 8.08 25.66 -2.61
N GLU A 260 7.56 26.72 -2.01
CA GLU A 260 8.29 27.59 -1.03
C GLU A 260 7.44 27.91 0.20
N SER A 261 6.30 27.22 0.41
CA SER A 261 5.56 27.35 1.67
C SER A 261 6.45 26.85 2.81
N PHE A 262 6.57 27.63 3.89
CA PHE A 262 7.49 27.43 5.03
C PHE A 262 7.35 26.09 5.77
N HIS A 263 6.40 25.25 5.35
CA HIS A 263 6.13 23.91 5.82
C HIS A 263 6.15 22.96 4.61
N LEU A 264 7.31 22.42 4.26
CA LEU A 264 7.43 21.16 3.50
C LEU A 264 6.93 19.99 4.37
N GLU A 265 5.73 20.13 4.93
CA GLU A 265 5.04 19.08 5.62
C GLU A 265 4.24 18.28 4.58
N ASN A 266 4.14 16.97 4.78
CA ASN A 266 3.43 16.07 3.87
C ASN A 266 1.94 16.43 3.68
N ASN A 267 1.41 17.38 4.47
CA ASN A 267 0.00 17.73 4.54
C ASN A 267 -0.37 19.08 3.91
N TYR A 268 0.54 19.80 3.25
CA TYR A 268 0.29 21.16 2.71
C TYR A 268 -1.06 21.33 2.00
N PHE A 269 -1.42 20.42 1.10
CA PHE A 269 -2.70 20.52 0.37
C PHE A 269 -3.92 20.18 1.24
N PHE A 270 -3.77 19.32 2.26
CA PHE A 270 -4.85 19.07 3.22
C PHE A 270 -5.10 20.31 4.09
N ASP A 271 -4.03 20.93 4.61
CA ASP A 271 -4.14 22.15 5.40
C ASP A 271 -4.75 23.29 4.57
N LEU A 272 -4.26 23.47 3.33
CA LEU A 272 -4.80 24.44 2.38
C LEU A 272 -6.28 24.18 2.06
N TYR A 273 -6.70 22.92 1.97
CA TYR A 273 -8.10 22.57 1.73
C TYR A 273 -8.97 23.08 2.86
N ASP A 274 -8.55 22.95 4.12
CA ASP A 274 -9.32 23.42 5.26
C ASP A 274 -9.33 24.94 5.40
N GLU A 275 -8.25 25.62 5.01
CA GLU A 275 -8.10 27.08 5.10
C GLU A 275 -8.84 27.86 3.99
N ILE A 276 -9.01 27.26 2.81
CA ILE A 276 -9.65 27.94 1.67
C ILE A 276 -11.17 27.99 1.81
N VAL A 277 -11.73 29.19 1.67
CA VAL A 277 -13.17 29.46 1.58
C VAL A 277 -13.54 29.71 0.12
N TYR A 278 -13.96 28.66 -0.58
CA TYR A 278 -14.35 28.71 -1.99
C TYR A 278 -15.46 27.72 -2.32
N GLU A 279 -16.47 28.17 -3.08
CA GLU A 279 -17.66 27.36 -3.41
C GLU A 279 -17.32 26.12 -4.24
N HIS A 280 -16.36 26.22 -5.17
CA HIS A 280 -15.94 25.13 -6.05
C HIS A 280 -14.62 24.50 -5.60
N LYS A 281 -14.40 24.42 -4.28
CA LYS A 281 -13.15 23.90 -3.71
C LYS A 281 -12.83 22.47 -4.19
N ASN A 282 -13.82 21.59 -4.31
CA ASN A 282 -13.60 20.21 -4.75
C ASN A 282 -13.00 20.14 -6.16
N GLU A 283 -13.67 20.73 -7.16
CA GLU A 283 -13.14 20.82 -8.53
C GLU A 283 -11.75 21.49 -8.58
N LEU A 284 -11.55 22.59 -7.84
CA LEU A 284 -10.26 23.26 -7.75
C LEU A 284 -9.14 22.30 -7.29
N PHE A 285 -9.37 21.52 -6.25
CA PHE A 285 -8.36 20.62 -5.70
C PHE A 285 -8.01 19.44 -6.60
N TYR A 286 -8.94 18.97 -7.43
CA TYR A 286 -8.60 18.04 -8.50
C TYR A 286 -7.72 18.68 -9.57
N TRP A 287 -7.94 19.96 -9.94
CA TRP A 287 -7.01 20.69 -10.81
C TRP A 287 -5.65 20.90 -10.16
N ILE A 288 -5.59 21.18 -8.85
CA ILE A 288 -4.33 21.23 -8.09
C ILE A 288 -3.60 19.88 -8.22
N SER A 289 -4.30 18.75 -8.02
CA SER A 289 -3.73 17.41 -8.18
C SER A 289 -3.21 17.18 -9.61
N PHE A 290 -3.98 17.60 -10.62
CA PHE A 290 -3.57 17.55 -12.03
C PHE A 290 -2.22 18.25 -12.25
N PHE A 291 -2.08 19.52 -11.86
CA PHE A 291 -0.84 20.28 -12.07
C PHE A 291 0.32 19.82 -11.19
N ASN A 292 0.05 19.42 -9.95
CA ASN A 292 1.05 18.83 -9.07
C ASN A 292 1.63 17.53 -9.65
N SER A 293 0.81 16.77 -10.38
CA SER A 293 1.22 15.51 -10.98
C SER A 293 1.88 15.67 -12.36
N PHE A 294 1.60 16.76 -13.07
CA PHE A 294 2.08 17.02 -14.43
C PHE A 294 3.61 16.93 -14.58
N TYR A 295 4.37 17.50 -13.64
CA TYR A 295 5.84 17.46 -13.63
C TYR A 295 6.41 16.49 -12.58
N ASN A 296 5.58 15.65 -11.94
CA ASN A 296 6.03 14.78 -10.85
C ASN A 296 6.45 13.40 -11.39
N PRO A 297 7.76 13.06 -11.38
CA PRO A 297 8.23 11.78 -11.89
C PRO A 297 7.78 10.59 -11.02
N ASN A 298 7.40 10.80 -9.75
CA ASN A 298 6.98 9.71 -8.87
C ASN A 298 5.64 9.10 -9.30
N ILE A 299 4.82 9.83 -10.06
CA ILE A 299 3.54 9.33 -10.58
C ILE A 299 3.73 8.17 -11.59
N ILE A 300 4.90 8.11 -12.23
CA ILE A 300 5.30 7.01 -13.11
C ILE A 300 5.42 5.69 -12.34
N GLN A 301 5.70 5.73 -11.03
CA GLN A 301 5.88 4.55 -10.18
C GLN A 301 4.57 4.05 -9.53
N ILE A 302 3.43 4.64 -9.90
CA ILE A 302 2.12 4.23 -9.40
C ILE A 302 1.55 3.11 -10.28
N TYR A 303 1.25 1.98 -9.65
CA TYR A 303 0.56 0.83 -10.25
C TYR A 303 -0.78 0.64 -9.56
N PHE A 304 -1.86 0.52 -10.33
CA PHE A 304 -3.20 0.33 -9.78
C PHE A 304 -3.58 -1.14 -9.72
N ILE A 305 -4.48 -1.47 -8.80
CA ILE A 305 -5.09 -2.80 -8.68
C ILE A 305 -5.86 -3.20 -9.94
N GLU A 306 -6.11 -4.50 -10.11
CA GLU A 306 -6.72 -5.08 -11.31
C GLU A 306 -8.08 -4.46 -11.65
N SER A 307 -8.94 -4.24 -10.65
CA SER A 307 -10.27 -3.62 -10.80
C SER A 307 -10.22 -2.19 -11.35
N LEU A 308 -9.08 -1.49 -11.22
CA LEU A 308 -8.89 -0.13 -11.72
C LEU A 308 -8.07 -0.08 -13.02
N GLN A 309 -7.47 -1.19 -13.44
CA GLN A 309 -6.54 -1.24 -14.56
C GLN A 309 -7.16 -0.72 -15.87
N HIS A 310 -8.43 -1.05 -16.13
CA HIS A 310 -9.14 -0.60 -17.33
C HIS A 310 -9.40 0.92 -17.35
N GLU A 311 -9.76 1.52 -16.20
CA GLU A 311 -9.94 2.98 -16.12
C GLU A 311 -8.60 3.70 -16.27
N VAL A 312 -7.51 3.14 -15.75
CA VAL A 312 -6.15 3.66 -15.98
C VAL A 312 -5.76 3.54 -17.46
N TYR A 313 -6.10 2.43 -18.12
CA TYR A 313 -5.88 2.26 -19.56
C TYR A 313 -6.60 3.32 -20.38
N LYS A 314 -7.87 3.61 -20.08
CA LYS A 314 -8.60 4.73 -20.71
C LYS A 314 -7.88 6.06 -20.53
N LEU A 315 -7.31 6.35 -19.35
CA LEU A 315 -6.56 7.59 -19.09
C LEU A 315 -5.25 7.64 -19.89
N GLU A 316 -4.50 6.55 -19.92
CA GLU A 316 -3.25 6.47 -20.68
C GLU A 316 -3.52 6.59 -22.18
N LYS A 317 -4.57 5.94 -22.68
CA LYS A 317 -5.04 6.05 -24.06
C LYS A 317 -5.44 7.50 -24.40
N LEU A 318 -6.25 8.12 -23.55
CA LEU A 318 -6.69 9.51 -23.72
C LEU A 318 -5.50 10.48 -23.77
N ALA A 319 -4.52 10.33 -22.87
CA ALA A 319 -3.30 11.14 -22.87
C ALA A 319 -2.49 10.94 -24.17
N PHE A 320 -2.37 9.69 -24.61
CA PHE A 320 -1.66 9.34 -25.83
C PHE A 320 -2.32 9.98 -27.06
N GLU A 321 -3.62 9.74 -27.28
CA GLU A 321 -4.37 10.28 -28.42
C GLU A 321 -4.38 11.81 -28.45
N LEU A 322 -4.60 12.47 -27.30
CA LEU A 322 -4.56 13.93 -27.21
C LEU A 322 -3.20 14.50 -27.59
N THR A 323 -2.10 13.89 -27.17
CA THR A 323 -0.76 14.41 -27.47
C THR A 323 -0.33 14.18 -28.91
N GLN A 324 -0.85 13.13 -29.55
CA GLN A 324 -0.66 12.90 -30.99
C GLN A 324 -1.50 13.84 -31.86
N ASN A 325 -2.65 14.29 -31.35
CA ASN A 325 -3.64 15.07 -32.10
C ASN A 325 -3.78 16.53 -31.63
N ASN A 326 -2.70 17.17 -31.17
CA ASN A 326 -2.70 18.59 -30.74
C ASN A 326 -3.83 18.94 -29.74
N LEU A 327 -4.06 18.06 -28.77
CA LEU A 327 -5.09 18.15 -27.74
C LEU A 327 -6.53 18.18 -28.30
N THR A 328 -6.75 17.49 -29.41
CA THR A 328 -8.08 17.25 -29.99
C THR A 328 -8.34 15.75 -30.11
N LEU A 329 -9.61 15.36 -30.02
CA LEU A 329 -10.06 13.98 -30.20
C LEU A 329 -11.11 13.93 -31.30
N GLU A 330 -11.17 12.81 -32.01
CA GLU A 330 -12.26 12.61 -32.96
C GLU A 330 -13.58 12.35 -32.21
N ASN A 331 -14.71 12.82 -32.74
CA ASN A 331 -16.02 12.75 -32.06
C ASN A 331 -16.47 11.31 -31.70
N SER A 332 -15.95 10.29 -32.39
CA SER A 332 -16.18 8.86 -32.13
C SER A 332 -15.42 8.32 -30.92
N GLU A 333 -14.48 9.07 -30.35
CA GLU A 333 -13.53 8.62 -29.32
C GLU A 333 -13.86 9.15 -27.91
N ARG A 334 -15.12 9.54 -27.67
CA ARG A 334 -15.53 10.04 -26.34
C ARG A 334 -15.28 8.98 -25.27
N VAL A 335 -14.26 9.21 -24.46
CA VAL A 335 -13.94 8.40 -23.29
C VAL A 335 -14.89 8.80 -22.17
N ASN A 336 -15.65 7.83 -21.67
CA ASN A 336 -16.45 8.00 -20.45
C ASN A 336 -15.80 7.23 -19.32
N PHE A 337 -15.43 7.96 -18.27
CA PHE A 337 -14.96 7.38 -17.02
C PHE A 337 -16.15 7.00 -16.15
N ASP A 338 -16.11 5.82 -15.55
CA ASP A 338 -17.15 5.34 -14.61
C ASP A 338 -16.48 4.69 -13.40
N PHE A 339 -16.07 5.50 -12.42
CA PHE A 339 -15.48 5.04 -11.17
C PHE A 339 -16.51 4.31 -10.33
N LYS A 340 -16.44 2.98 -10.40
CA LYS A 340 -17.25 2.10 -9.56
C LYS A 340 -16.68 2.08 -8.16
N LYS A 341 -17.56 2.11 -7.17
CA LYS A 341 -17.20 1.78 -5.79
C LYS A 341 -16.81 0.31 -5.73
N ILE A 342 -15.55 0.04 -5.38
CA ILE A 342 -15.02 -1.32 -5.20
C ILE A 342 -15.25 -1.75 -3.76
N ASP A 343 -15.65 -3.01 -3.57
CA ASP A 343 -15.79 -3.58 -2.23
C ASP A 343 -14.43 -3.61 -1.51
N LYS A 344 -14.42 -3.31 -0.21
CA LYS A 344 -13.18 -3.20 0.56
C LYS A 344 -12.38 -4.50 0.61
N GLY A 345 -13.05 -5.65 0.66
CA GLY A 345 -12.40 -6.95 0.63
C GLY A 345 -11.71 -7.22 -0.71
N VAL A 346 -12.31 -6.77 -1.82
CA VAL A 346 -11.73 -6.85 -3.16
C VAL A 346 -10.53 -5.91 -3.28
N LEU A 347 -10.65 -4.65 -2.84
CA LEU A 347 -9.55 -3.68 -2.84
C LEU A 347 -8.29 -4.24 -2.18
N ILE A 348 -8.45 -4.77 -0.96
CA ILE A 348 -7.32 -5.30 -0.17
C ILE A 348 -6.74 -6.55 -0.85
N SER A 349 -7.61 -7.47 -1.29
CA SER A 349 -7.17 -8.69 -1.97
C SER A 349 -6.35 -8.40 -3.23
N GLU A 350 -6.80 -7.45 -4.07
CA GLU A 350 -6.08 -7.09 -5.29
C GLU A 350 -4.83 -6.27 -5.00
N TYR A 351 -4.85 -5.41 -3.98
CA TYR A 351 -3.66 -4.69 -3.51
C TYR A 351 -2.56 -5.66 -3.08
N ASP A 352 -2.90 -6.68 -2.30
CA ASP A 352 -1.94 -7.69 -1.86
C ASP A 352 -1.45 -8.57 -3.00
N GLN A 353 -2.34 -8.91 -3.93
CA GLN A 353 -1.98 -9.62 -5.15
C GLN A 353 -0.98 -8.80 -5.96
N LEU A 354 -1.20 -7.49 -6.12
CA LEU A 354 -0.31 -6.58 -6.82
C LEU A 354 1.02 -6.41 -6.09
N ASN A 355 1.00 -6.17 -4.78
CA ASN A 355 2.17 -5.84 -3.97
C ASN A 355 3.04 -7.07 -3.65
N ASN A 356 2.44 -8.23 -3.39
CA ASN A 356 3.14 -9.43 -2.92
C ASN A 356 3.15 -10.59 -3.92
N GLY A 357 2.38 -10.51 -5.03
CA GLY A 357 2.29 -11.59 -6.02
C GLY A 357 1.57 -12.85 -5.54
N VAL A 358 0.91 -12.79 -4.38
CA VAL A 358 0.22 -13.93 -3.78
C VAL A 358 -1.23 -13.96 -4.27
N SER A 359 -1.58 -14.97 -5.07
CA SER A 359 -2.99 -15.25 -5.37
C SER A 359 -3.64 -15.92 -4.16
N LYS A 360 -4.27 -15.16 -3.26
CA LYS A 360 -5.02 -15.77 -2.15
C LYS A 360 -6.35 -15.06 -1.91
N LYS A 361 -7.27 -15.89 -1.42
CA LYS A 361 -8.65 -15.59 -1.01
C LYS A 361 -8.75 -14.23 -0.32
N SER A 362 -9.86 -13.53 -0.56
CA SER A 362 -10.22 -12.29 0.12
C SER A 362 -9.96 -12.41 1.62
N PRO A 363 -9.07 -11.57 2.18
CA PRO A 363 -8.73 -11.65 3.60
C PRO A 363 -9.94 -11.31 4.48
N LEU A 364 -9.91 -11.79 5.73
CA LEU A 364 -10.90 -11.39 6.73
C LEU A 364 -10.51 -10.05 7.35
N LEU A 365 -11.40 -9.08 7.24
CA LEU A 365 -11.24 -7.76 7.86
C LEU A 365 -11.67 -7.82 9.33
N ILE A 366 -10.82 -7.28 10.19
CA ILE A 366 -11.07 -7.19 11.63
C ILE A 366 -10.69 -5.81 12.16
N LYS A 367 -11.38 -5.34 13.19
CA LYS A 367 -11.00 -4.07 13.82
C LYS A 367 -9.77 -4.25 14.70
N ALA A 368 -8.99 -3.18 14.87
CA ALA A 368 -7.79 -3.19 15.72
C ALA A 368 -8.07 -3.65 17.16
N ASN A 369 -9.23 -3.31 17.72
CA ASN A 369 -9.65 -3.71 19.06
C ASN A 369 -10.16 -5.17 19.16
N GLU A 370 -10.33 -5.86 18.03
CA GLU A 370 -10.75 -7.25 17.93
C GLU A 370 -9.57 -8.19 17.63
N ALA A 371 -8.38 -7.64 17.36
CA ALA A 371 -7.20 -8.36 16.89
C ALA A 371 -6.79 -9.52 17.81
N LYS A 372 -6.79 -9.30 19.13
CA LYS A 372 -6.49 -10.35 20.13
C LYS A 372 -7.43 -11.55 20.02
N GLY A 373 -8.69 -11.31 19.66
CA GLY A 373 -9.72 -12.36 19.52
C GLY A 373 -9.40 -13.39 18.45
N VAL A 374 -8.65 -13.01 17.41
CA VAL A 374 -8.25 -13.90 16.31
C VAL A 374 -7.35 -15.05 16.80
N TYR A 375 -6.52 -14.81 17.81
CA TYR A 375 -5.61 -15.80 18.38
C TYR A 375 -6.17 -16.51 19.62
N LYS A 376 -7.44 -16.25 19.99
CA LYS A 376 -8.04 -16.80 21.21
C LYS A 376 -7.97 -18.33 21.20
N ASN A 377 -7.31 -18.89 22.22
CA ASN A 377 -7.19 -20.33 22.42
C ASN A 377 -7.75 -20.78 23.78
N GLN A 378 -7.60 -22.06 24.09
CA GLN A 378 -8.12 -22.66 25.32
C GLN A 378 -7.41 -22.13 26.58
N LEU A 379 -6.16 -21.71 26.48
CA LEU A 379 -5.32 -21.31 27.62
C LEU A 379 -5.33 -19.79 27.88
N PHE A 380 -6.13 -19.03 27.13
CA PHE A 380 -6.40 -17.61 27.42
C PHE A 380 -7.15 -17.49 28.75
N ARG A 381 -6.92 -16.37 29.46
CA ARG A 381 -7.41 -16.11 30.82
C ARG A 381 -8.91 -16.38 31.01
N ASP A 382 -9.74 -16.00 30.02
CA ASP A 382 -11.19 -16.21 30.05
C ASP A 382 -11.58 -17.71 30.09
N ASN A 383 -10.78 -18.55 29.46
CA ASN A 383 -11.03 -19.99 29.29
C ASN A 383 -10.26 -20.83 30.33
N LEU A 384 -9.08 -20.36 30.76
CA LEU A 384 -8.18 -21.07 31.66
C LEU A 384 -8.85 -21.42 33.00
N GLN A 385 -9.75 -20.56 33.48
CA GLN A 385 -10.56 -20.79 34.67
C GLN A 385 -11.47 -22.03 34.57
N ASN A 386 -11.85 -22.44 33.36
CA ASN A 386 -12.68 -23.63 33.11
C ASN A 386 -11.84 -24.89 32.84
N ILE A 387 -10.51 -24.80 32.94
CA ILE A 387 -9.59 -25.88 32.62
C ILE A 387 -9.00 -26.45 33.90
N GLY A 388 -8.91 -27.77 33.95
CA GLY A 388 -8.19 -28.50 34.98
C GLY A 388 -7.08 -29.38 34.40
N PHE A 389 -6.01 -29.58 35.16
CA PHE A 389 -4.92 -30.47 34.79
C PHE A 389 -4.68 -31.56 35.83
N GLU A 390 -4.12 -32.67 35.41
CA GLU A 390 -3.45 -33.59 36.33
C GLU A 390 -2.02 -33.11 36.56
N ILE A 391 -1.65 -32.93 37.83
CA ILE A 391 -0.29 -32.53 38.23
C ILE A 391 0.41 -33.68 38.95
N ASN A 392 1.73 -33.73 38.79
CA ASN A 392 2.55 -34.78 39.42
C ASN A 392 3.15 -34.34 40.76
N PHE A 393 3.17 -33.03 41.06
CA PHE A 393 3.80 -32.49 42.27
C PHE A 393 3.00 -31.34 42.91
N GLN A 394 3.05 -31.27 44.25
CA GLN A 394 2.41 -30.22 45.06
C GLN A 394 2.94 -28.80 44.75
N PHE A 395 4.14 -28.66 44.14
CA PHE A 395 4.72 -27.39 43.74
C PHE A 395 4.03 -26.73 42.53
N GLU A 396 3.29 -27.48 41.72
CA GLU A 396 2.52 -26.96 40.57
C GLU A 396 1.15 -26.42 40.99
N ALA A 397 0.69 -26.78 42.20
CA ALA A 397 -0.63 -26.46 42.74
C ALA A 397 -0.91 -24.95 42.92
N GLY A 398 0.12 -24.16 43.23
CA GLY A 398 -0.02 -22.72 43.47
C GLY A 398 -0.25 -21.87 42.21
N LYS A 399 -0.18 -22.47 41.02
CA LYS A 399 -0.24 -21.77 39.73
C LYS A 399 -1.48 -22.10 38.90
N LEU A 400 -2.25 -23.12 39.31
CA LEU A 400 -3.42 -23.61 38.60
C LEU A 400 -4.70 -23.38 39.40
N LEU A 401 -5.76 -22.96 38.71
CA LEU A 401 -7.07 -22.72 39.32
C LEU A 401 -7.81 -24.04 39.61
N ASN A 402 -7.69 -25.01 38.71
CA ASN A 402 -8.25 -26.35 38.90
C ASN A 402 -7.16 -27.39 38.60
N TYR A 403 -7.00 -28.34 39.50
CA TYR A 403 -6.01 -29.40 39.33
C TYR A 403 -6.39 -30.62 40.15
N CYS A 404 -5.86 -31.76 39.75
CA CYS A 404 -5.99 -33.00 40.48
C CYS A 404 -4.66 -33.72 40.53
N TRP A 405 -4.47 -34.55 41.54
CA TRP A 405 -3.31 -35.42 41.63
C TRP A 405 -3.67 -36.72 42.31
N ASN A 406 -2.92 -37.76 41.96
CA ASN A 406 -3.02 -39.07 42.57
C ASN A 406 -1.77 -39.35 43.39
N THR A 407 -1.95 -39.71 44.66
CA THR A 407 -0.90 -40.39 45.44
C THR A 407 -1.13 -41.90 45.40
N LYS A 408 -0.25 -42.69 46.04
CA LYS A 408 -0.45 -44.15 46.14
C LYS A 408 -1.73 -44.54 46.90
N SER A 409 -2.23 -43.67 47.78
CA SER A 409 -3.36 -43.95 48.69
C SER A 409 -4.56 -43.03 48.51
N GLU A 410 -4.41 -41.86 47.89
CA GLU A 410 -5.46 -40.83 47.84
C GLU A 410 -5.54 -40.13 46.49
N PHE A 411 -6.77 -39.73 46.12
CA PHE A 411 -7.03 -38.81 45.02
C PHE A 411 -7.42 -37.47 45.61
N ALA A 412 -6.75 -36.40 45.20
CA ALA A 412 -7.07 -35.05 45.62
C ALA A 412 -7.48 -34.22 44.41
N LEU A 413 -8.52 -33.42 44.62
CA LEU A 413 -9.11 -32.55 43.61
C LEU A 413 -9.23 -31.14 44.20
N HIS A 414 -8.67 -30.17 43.50
CA HIS A 414 -8.81 -28.77 43.81
C HIS A 414 -9.61 -28.09 42.69
N LEU A 415 -10.70 -27.43 43.05
CA LEU A 415 -11.54 -26.64 42.15
C LEU A 415 -11.67 -25.22 42.69
N THR A 416 -11.79 -24.25 41.79
CA THR A 416 -12.07 -22.86 42.19
C THR A 416 -13.50 -22.70 42.70
N ASN A 417 -13.68 -22.05 43.86
CA ASN A 417 -14.93 -22.00 44.64
C ASN A 417 -16.17 -21.36 43.95
N ASN A 418 -16.01 -20.75 42.77
CA ASN A 418 -17.05 -19.94 42.13
C ASN A 418 -17.61 -20.55 40.83
N MET A 419 -17.31 -21.81 40.51
CA MET A 419 -17.71 -22.44 39.24
C MET A 419 -18.56 -23.69 39.41
N LYS A 420 -19.49 -23.90 38.47
CA LYS A 420 -20.23 -25.16 38.40
C LYS A 420 -19.30 -26.24 37.85
N ILE A 421 -19.29 -27.39 38.51
CA ILE A 421 -18.50 -28.57 38.12
C ILE A 421 -18.73 -28.97 36.64
N SER A 422 -19.95 -28.77 36.12
CA SER A 422 -20.33 -29.05 34.72
C SER A 422 -19.55 -28.26 33.67
N ASP A 423 -18.96 -27.14 34.09
CA ASP A 423 -18.34 -26.15 33.22
C ASP A 423 -16.82 -26.36 33.14
N ILE A 424 -16.27 -27.21 34.01
CA ILE A 424 -14.84 -27.51 34.08
C ILE A 424 -14.52 -28.74 33.22
N VAL A 425 -13.47 -28.63 32.40
CA VAL A 425 -12.93 -29.72 31.59
C VAL A 425 -11.50 -30.01 32.03
N PHE A 426 -11.25 -31.25 32.47
CA PHE A 426 -9.92 -31.71 32.81
C PHE A 426 -9.19 -32.29 31.61
N TYR A 427 -7.99 -31.79 31.33
CA TYR A 427 -7.10 -32.30 30.30
C TYR A 427 -6.03 -33.17 30.94
N ILE A 428 -6.08 -34.47 30.63
CA ILE A 428 -5.28 -35.50 31.27
C ILE A 428 -4.68 -36.45 30.25
N ASN A 429 -3.64 -37.18 30.67
CA ASN A 429 -3.05 -38.24 29.85
C ASN A 429 -4.03 -39.41 29.67
N SER A 430 -3.97 -40.05 28.50
CA SER A 430 -4.87 -41.15 28.12
C SER A 430 -4.86 -42.31 29.12
N ASP A 431 -3.71 -42.56 29.75
CA ASP A 431 -3.49 -43.69 30.66
C ASP A 431 -3.62 -43.30 32.14
N SER A 432 -4.16 -42.11 32.42
CA SER A 432 -4.24 -41.57 33.77
C SER A 432 -5.31 -42.27 34.63
N LYS A 433 -4.92 -42.62 35.86
CA LYS A 433 -5.83 -43.10 36.90
C LYS A 433 -6.84 -42.02 37.34
N ALA A 434 -6.56 -40.74 37.12
CA ALA A 434 -7.48 -39.64 37.41
C ALA A 434 -8.74 -39.70 36.52
N GLN A 435 -8.66 -40.29 35.33
CA GLN A 435 -9.74 -40.29 34.36
C GLN A 435 -11.03 -40.90 34.92
N GLN A 436 -10.92 -42.08 35.55
CA GLN A 436 -12.08 -42.76 36.12
C GLN A 436 -12.61 -42.00 37.34
N ARG A 437 -11.73 -41.49 38.21
CA ARG A 437 -12.11 -40.71 39.40
C ARG A 437 -12.88 -39.44 39.05
N LEU A 438 -12.40 -38.69 38.05
CA LEU A 438 -13.06 -37.48 37.57
C LEU A 438 -14.42 -37.81 36.91
N LYS A 439 -14.50 -38.92 36.19
CA LYS A 439 -15.77 -39.41 35.60
C LYS A 439 -16.80 -39.78 36.67
N ASP A 440 -16.38 -40.44 37.76
CA ASP A 440 -17.25 -40.76 38.89
C ASP A 440 -17.79 -39.49 39.57
N LEU A 441 -17.00 -38.41 39.60
CA LEU A 441 -17.38 -37.07 40.06
C LEU A 441 -18.19 -36.27 39.02
N LYS A 442 -18.55 -36.87 37.88
CA LYS A 442 -19.28 -36.24 36.77
C LYS A 442 -18.54 -35.03 36.15
N ILE A 443 -17.21 -35.00 36.24
CA ILE A 443 -16.36 -33.99 35.62
C ILE A 443 -15.99 -34.44 34.20
N LYS A 444 -16.05 -33.51 33.24
CA LYS A 444 -15.68 -33.79 31.85
C LYS A 444 -14.17 -33.93 31.73
N THR A 445 -13.72 -34.94 31.00
CA THR A 445 -12.29 -35.16 30.70
C THR A 445 -12.03 -35.15 29.19
N LYS A 446 -10.85 -34.66 28.80
CA LYS A 446 -10.30 -34.71 27.45
C LYS A 446 -8.84 -35.12 27.51
N ARG A 447 -8.32 -35.67 26.41
CA ARG A 447 -6.88 -35.94 26.27
C ARG A 447 -6.11 -34.62 26.20
N ILE A 448 -4.96 -34.55 26.87
CA ILE A 448 -4.11 -33.36 26.95
C ILE A 448 -3.69 -32.85 25.57
N ASP A 449 -3.45 -33.79 24.67
CA ASP A 449 -3.02 -33.58 23.28
C ASP A 449 -4.05 -32.82 22.42
N ARG A 450 -5.31 -32.72 22.87
CA ARG A 450 -6.36 -31.93 22.23
C ARG A 450 -6.25 -30.42 22.52
N LEU A 451 -5.45 -29.99 23.51
CA LEU A 451 -5.26 -28.56 23.80
C LEU A 451 -4.54 -27.84 22.66
N LEU A 452 -3.57 -28.51 22.04
CA LEU A 452 -2.69 -27.96 21.02
C LEU A 452 -2.96 -28.60 19.64
N ASP A 453 -4.19 -29.07 19.40
CA ASP A 453 -4.55 -29.71 18.13
C ASP A 453 -4.33 -28.75 16.95
N LYS A 454 -3.63 -29.24 15.91
CA LYS A 454 -3.24 -28.50 14.69
C LYS A 454 -2.24 -27.35 14.88
N LYS A 455 -1.74 -27.10 16.10
CA LYS A 455 -0.73 -26.07 16.37
C LYS A 455 0.66 -26.55 15.97
N LYS A 456 1.49 -25.62 15.48
CA LYS A 456 2.86 -25.84 15.00
C LYS A 456 3.87 -24.84 15.51
N VAL A 457 3.43 -23.67 15.98
CA VAL A 457 4.29 -22.60 16.49
C VAL A 457 3.72 -22.05 17.77
N LEU A 458 4.57 -21.88 18.78
CA LEU A 458 4.23 -21.23 20.05
C LEU A 458 4.87 -19.86 20.05
N VAL A 459 4.06 -18.82 20.25
CA VAL A 459 4.52 -17.43 20.33
C VAL A 459 4.26 -16.89 21.73
N ALA A 460 5.27 -16.28 22.33
CA ALA A 460 5.12 -15.63 23.62
C ALA A 460 5.82 -14.28 23.67
N PHE A 461 5.15 -13.31 24.30
CA PHE A 461 5.69 -11.98 24.58
C PHE A 461 6.13 -11.92 26.03
N ILE A 462 7.38 -11.52 26.29
CA ILE A 462 7.95 -11.58 27.64
C ILE A 462 8.64 -10.26 27.97
N SER A 463 8.19 -9.62 29.04
CA SER A 463 8.85 -8.44 29.60
C SER A 463 10.13 -8.83 30.34
N GLN A 464 11.21 -8.06 30.14
CA GLN A 464 12.57 -8.35 30.66
C GLN A 464 12.66 -8.69 32.17
N LYS A 465 11.70 -8.22 32.99
CA LYS A 465 11.72 -8.36 34.47
C LYS A 465 10.63 -9.28 35.01
N GLU A 466 9.89 -9.96 34.14
CA GLU A 466 8.78 -10.81 34.56
C GLU A 466 9.17 -12.28 34.51
N THR A 467 8.60 -13.06 35.43
CA THR A 467 8.65 -14.52 35.38
C THR A 467 7.32 -15.01 34.82
N PRO A 468 7.24 -15.30 33.50
CA PRO A 468 5.95 -15.57 32.86
C PRO A 468 5.34 -16.88 33.37
N LYS A 469 4.22 -16.76 34.08
CA LYS A 469 3.55 -17.89 34.75
C LYS A 469 2.94 -18.86 33.74
N LEU A 470 2.39 -18.36 32.63
CA LEU A 470 1.77 -19.21 31.61
C LEU A 470 2.82 -19.98 30.82
N ILE A 471 3.98 -19.39 30.52
CA ILE A 471 5.10 -20.12 29.90
C ILE A 471 5.55 -21.30 30.76
N GLN A 472 5.54 -21.15 32.09
CA GLN A 472 5.88 -22.24 32.99
C GLN A 472 4.86 -23.38 32.89
N LEU A 473 3.57 -23.08 32.74
CA LEU A 473 2.55 -24.09 32.49
C LEU A 473 2.81 -24.84 31.18
N TYR A 474 3.12 -24.13 30.10
CA TYR A 474 3.47 -24.75 28.82
C TYR A 474 4.72 -25.65 28.94
N SER A 475 5.76 -25.21 29.65
CA SER A 475 7.02 -25.95 29.79
C SER A 475 7.00 -27.06 30.86
N SER A 476 6.02 -27.09 31.77
CA SER A 476 5.90 -28.16 32.77
C SER A 476 4.85 -29.21 32.39
N ILE A 477 3.69 -28.77 31.89
CA ILE A 477 2.54 -29.66 31.61
C ILE A 477 2.49 -30.07 30.13
N LEU A 478 2.80 -29.14 29.21
CA LEU A 478 2.63 -29.35 27.77
C LEU A 478 3.95 -29.58 27.02
N ARG A 479 5.06 -29.76 27.75
CA ARG A 479 6.40 -29.85 27.18
C ARG A 479 6.52 -30.95 26.12
N GLN A 480 6.00 -32.14 26.42
CA GLN A 480 6.06 -33.27 25.49
C GLN A 480 5.26 -32.99 24.21
N GLU A 481 4.04 -32.47 24.34
CA GLU A 481 3.19 -32.13 23.20
C GLU A 481 3.81 -31.04 22.32
N ILE A 482 4.47 -30.05 22.93
CA ILE A 482 5.23 -29.03 22.21
C ILE A 482 6.43 -29.65 21.49
N ALA A 483 7.21 -30.50 22.18
CA ALA A 483 8.40 -31.13 21.60
C ALA A 483 8.08 -32.04 20.40
N GLU A 484 6.93 -32.71 20.42
CA GLU A 484 6.55 -33.65 19.37
C GLU A 484 5.88 -32.97 18.16
N ARG A 485 5.23 -31.81 18.34
CA ARG A 485 4.33 -31.22 17.31
C ARG A 485 4.77 -29.87 16.77
N PHE A 486 5.55 -29.11 17.54
CA PHE A 486 5.87 -27.74 17.18
C PHE A 486 7.18 -27.70 16.41
N ASP A 487 7.16 -27.00 15.28
CA ASP A 487 8.33 -26.77 14.45
C ASP A 487 9.30 -25.77 15.14
N LYS A 488 8.75 -24.82 15.91
CA LYS A 488 9.52 -23.79 16.62
C LYS A 488 8.76 -23.17 17.81
N VAL A 489 9.51 -22.54 18.71
CA VAL A 489 8.99 -21.64 19.75
C VAL A 489 9.61 -20.26 19.54
N LEU A 490 8.77 -19.26 19.36
CA LEU A 490 9.15 -17.88 19.11
C LEU A 490 8.93 -17.03 20.36
N ILE A 491 10.01 -16.47 20.89
CA ILE A 491 9.99 -15.59 22.05
C ILE A 491 10.25 -14.15 21.61
N VAL A 492 9.30 -13.26 21.89
CA VAL A 492 9.46 -11.82 21.68
C VAL A 492 9.77 -11.17 23.03
N LEU A 493 11.03 -10.80 23.23
CA LEU A 493 11.47 -10.08 24.43
C LEU A 493 11.13 -8.60 24.32
N LEU A 494 10.23 -8.14 25.19
CA LEU A 494 9.88 -6.75 25.37
C LEU A 494 10.84 -6.12 26.38
N VAL A 495 11.72 -5.26 25.88
CA VAL A 495 12.78 -4.63 26.69
C VAL A 495 12.56 -3.13 26.83
N ASN A 496 12.97 -2.60 27.97
CA ASN A 496 12.86 -1.18 28.30
C ASN A 496 14.25 -0.65 28.66
N LEU A 497 15.05 -0.40 27.62
CA LEU A 497 16.47 -0.07 27.71
C LEU A 497 16.81 1.12 26.81
N LYS A 498 17.79 1.93 27.20
CA LYS A 498 18.31 2.96 26.29
C LYS A 498 19.07 2.31 25.13
N VAL A 499 19.29 3.06 24.05
CA VAL A 499 19.94 2.54 22.84
C VAL A 499 21.37 2.06 23.14
N GLU A 500 22.08 2.77 24.01
CA GLU A 500 23.44 2.42 24.43
C GLU A 500 23.46 1.10 25.21
N ASP A 501 22.45 0.87 26.05
CA ASP A 501 22.33 -0.35 26.86
C ASP A 501 21.97 -1.56 26.00
N LEU A 502 21.18 -1.37 24.93
CA LEU A 502 20.88 -2.44 23.95
C LEU A 502 22.13 -2.91 23.20
N GLN A 503 23.11 -2.03 22.97
CA GLN A 503 24.35 -2.37 22.27
C GLN A 503 25.44 -2.85 23.25
N SER A 504 25.12 -3.00 24.53
CA SER A 504 26.08 -3.38 25.54
C SER A 504 26.38 -4.89 25.53
N LEU A 505 27.62 -5.24 25.91
CA LEU A 505 28.02 -6.63 26.15
C LEU A 505 27.20 -7.31 27.25
N GLU A 506 26.63 -6.54 28.18
CA GLU A 506 25.78 -7.06 29.24
C GLU A 506 24.44 -7.54 28.68
N PHE A 507 23.83 -6.76 27.78
CA PHE A 507 22.61 -7.14 27.11
C PHE A 507 22.80 -8.35 26.18
N ASP A 508 23.91 -8.40 25.44
CA ASP A 508 24.25 -9.58 24.62
C ASP A 508 24.39 -10.86 25.47
N ARG A 509 24.99 -10.76 26.66
CA ARG A 509 25.07 -11.89 27.61
C ARG A 509 23.71 -12.28 28.13
N TYR A 510 22.84 -11.31 28.42
CA TYR A 510 21.47 -11.55 28.82
C TYR A 510 20.66 -12.25 27.72
N LEU A 511 20.76 -11.83 26.45
CA LEU A 511 20.07 -12.49 25.34
C LEU A 511 20.50 -13.96 25.21
N LYS A 512 21.81 -14.23 25.27
CA LYS A 512 22.33 -15.60 25.22
C LYS A 512 21.86 -16.45 26.39
N SER A 513 21.76 -15.88 27.60
CA SER A 513 21.28 -16.62 28.76
C SER A 513 19.79 -16.94 28.64
N GLN A 514 18.98 -16.01 28.15
CA GLN A 514 17.56 -16.22 27.88
C GLN A 514 17.34 -17.29 26.81
N GLU A 515 18.09 -17.26 25.71
CA GLU A 515 18.01 -18.27 24.67
C GLU A 515 18.29 -19.69 25.23
N GLN A 516 19.36 -19.83 26.03
CA GLN A 516 19.70 -21.09 26.69
C GLN A 516 18.62 -21.54 27.69
N GLU A 517 18.02 -20.62 28.42
CA GLU A 517 16.93 -20.91 29.36
C GLU A 517 15.71 -21.48 28.63
N TYR A 518 15.23 -20.81 27.57
CA TYR A 518 14.07 -21.30 26.81
C TYR A 518 14.36 -22.59 26.05
N GLN A 519 15.60 -22.77 25.55
CA GLN A 519 16.01 -24.04 24.93
C GLN A 519 15.94 -25.20 25.95
N ARG A 520 16.33 -24.96 27.20
CA ARG A 520 16.20 -25.96 28.28
C ARG A 520 14.74 -26.28 28.60
N LEU A 521 13.87 -25.27 28.58
CA LEU A 521 12.45 -25.43 28.91
C LEU A 521 11.69 -26.24 27.85
N PHE A 522 11.91 -25.98 26.57
CA PHE A 522 11.10 -26.57 25.49
C PHE A 522 11.82 -27.63 24.66
N SER A 523 13.15 -27.71 24.70
CA SER A 523 13.94 -28.65 23.89
C SER A 523 13.69 -28.56 22.36
N ASN A 524 13.11 -27.45 21.91
CA ASN A 524 12.77 -27.14 20.52
C ASN A 524 13.68 -26.06 19.95
N GLN A 525 13.58 -25.84 18.62
CA GLN A 525 14.19 -24.69 17.98
C GLN A 525 13.56 -23.40 18.55
N ILE A 526 14.34 -22.69 19.35
CA ILE A 526 13.97 -21.39 19.91
C ILE A 526 14.42 -20.31 18.94
N GLU A 527 13.51 -19.39 18.64
CA GLU A 527 13.79 -18.16 17.92
C GLU A 527 13.47 -17.00 18.85
N LEU A 528 14.41 -16.05 18.99
CA LEU A 528 14.28 -14.93 19.91
C LEU A 528 14.32 -13.62 19.12
N ILE A 529 13.31 -12.78 19.30
CA ILE A 529 13.23 -11.44 18.72
C ILE A 529 13.18 -10.42 19.86
N VAL A 530 13.93 -9.32 19.72
CA VAL A 530 13.92 -8.22 20.69
C VAL A 530 13.07 -7.08 20.17
N LYS A 531 12.19 -6.54 21.01
CA LYS A 531 11.44 -5.31 20.76
C LYS A 531 11.65 -4.34 21.91
N ASN A 532 12.34 -3.24 21.64
CA ASN A 532 12.44 -2.14 22.59
C ASN A 532 11.16 -1.31 22.60
N ILE A 533 10.59 -1.11 23.78
CA ILE A 533 9.37 -0.32 23.96
C ILE A 533 9.59 1.18 23.68
N HIS A 534 10.84 1.67 23.75
CA HIS A 534 11.19 3.04 23.37
C HIS A 534 11.17 3.28 21.85
N THR A 535 11.30 2.23 21.05
CA THR A 535 11.21 2.36 19.59
C THR A 535 9.76 2.57 19.20
N LYS A 536 9.38 3.79 18.81
CA LYS A 536 8.01 4.11 18.37
C LYS A 536 7.62 3.41 17.08
N ASN A 537 8.59 3.12 16.21
CA ASN A 537 8.37 2.42 14.95
C ASN A 537 8.31 0.90 15.18
N ASP A 538 7.25 0.26 14.72
CA ASP A 538 7.03 -1.19 14.83
C ASP A 538 7.41 -1.95 13.54
N SER A 539 7.95 -1.27 12.52
CA SER A 539 8.29 -1.88 11.23
C SER A 539 9.30 -3.03 11.35
N GLU A 540 10.29 -2.88 12.24
CA GLU A 540 11.31 -3.91 12.44
C GLU A 540 10.74 -5.19 13.08
N ILE A 541 9.92 -5.05 14.13
CA ILE A 541 9.29 -6.21 14.78
C ILE A 541 8.32 -6.90 13.82
N LYS A 542 7.52 -6.13 13.06
CA LYS A 542 6.61 -6.67 12.03
C LYS A 542 7.37 -7.45 10.95
N ARG A 543 8.49 -6.92 10.46
CA ARG A 543 9.36 -7.59 9.47
C ARG A 543 9.95 -8.89 10.01
N ASN A 544 10.48 -8.86 11.23
CA ASN A 544 11.07 -10.06 11.85
C ASN A 544 10.00 -11.13 12.05
N LEU A 545 8.82 -10.76 12.59
CA LEU A 545 7.68 -11.67 12.74
C LEU A 545 7.23 -12.25 11.39
N LYS A 546 7.15 -11.45 10.32
CA LYS A 546 6.83 -11.92 8.96
C LYS A 546 7.81 -13.00 8.51
N ASN A 547 9.11 -12.74 8.60
CA ASN A 547 10.14 -13.73 8.22
C ASN A 547 10.03 -15.02 9.04
N SER A 548 9.70 -14.93 10.32
CA SER A 548 9.58 -16.09 11.22
C SER A 548 8.28 -16.88 11.01
N LEU A 549 7.18 -16.21 10.62
CA LEU A 549 5.82 -16.76 10.68
C LEU A 549 5.09 -16.90 9.33
N GLU A 550 5.60 -16.33 8.24
CA GLU A 550 4.91 -16.26 6.92
C GLU A 550 4.41 -17.62 6.37
N LYS A 551 5.01 -18.73 6.80
CA LYS A 551 4.68 -20.10 6.34
C LYS A 551 3.52 -20.73 7.11
N TYR A 552 3.12 -20.14 8.24
CA TYR A 552 2.12 -20.68 9.15
C TYR A 552 0.78 -19.97 8.98
N ARG A 553 -0.31 -20.76 9.00
CA ARG A 553 -1.66 -20.22 9.08
C ARG A 553 -1.96 -19.77 10.50
N ILE A 554 -2.88 -18.82 10.69
CA ILE A 554 -3.17 -18.31 12.04
C ILE A 554 -3.69 -19.42 12.95
N ASN A 555 -4.49 -20.35 12.42
CA ASN A 555 -4.98 -21.48 13.20
C ASN A 555 -3.86 -22.45 13.66
N GLN A 556 -2.66 -22.40 13.07
CA GLN A 556 -1.48 -23.17 13.45
C GLN A 556 -0.60 -22.46 14.50
N ILE A 557 -0.87 -21.18 14.78
CA ILE A 557 -0.14 -20.39 15.77
C ILE A 557 -0.85 -20.51 17.11
N GLU A 558 -0.11 -20.91 18.15
CA GLU A 558 -0.53 -20.84 19.55
C GLU A 558 0.14 -19.64 20.21
N VAL A 559 -0.65 -18.80 20.87
CA VAL A 559 -0.14 -17.60 21.55
C VAL A 559 -0.31 -17.74 23.05
N VAL A 560 0.71 -17.36 23.80
CA VAL A 560 0.63 -17.23 25.26
C VAL A 560 -0.07 -15.91 25.60
N ASP A 561 -1.17 -15.96 26.36
CA ASP A 561 -2.00 -14.78 26.71
C ASP A 561 -1.34 -13.80 27.71
N GLU A 562 -0.11 -14.09 28.14
CA GLU A 562 0.68 -13.24 29.03
C GLU A 562 1.41 -12.19 28.21
N ASN A 563 1.26 -10.91 28.57
CA ASN A 563 1.76 -9.75 27.82
C ASN A 563 1.29 -9.70 26.35
N PHE A 564 0.12 -10.27 26.06
CA PHE A 564 -0.46 -10.27 24.72
C PHE A 564 -1.76 -9.47 24.71
N ASP A 565 -1.74 -8.31 24.06
CA ASP A 565 -2.92 -7.48 23.81
C ASP A 565 -3.13 -7.26 22.31
N ASN A 566 -4.13 -6.45 21.95
CA ASN A 566 -4.45 -6.09 20.58
C ASN A 566 -3.23 -5.55 19.81
N LYS A 567 -2.32 -4.83 20.47
CA LYS A 567 -1.11 -4.29 19.83
C LYS A 567 -0.20 -5.40 19.31
N GLU A 568 0.13 -6.37 20.16
CA GLU A 568 0.97 -7.51 19.82
C GLU A 568 0.25 -8.43 18.81
N ALA A 569 -1.08 -8.58 18.94
CA ALA A 569 -1.89 -9.32 17.98
C ALA A 569 -1.84 -8.69 16.58
N ILE A 570 -1.90 -7.36 16.48
CA ILE A 570 -1.76 -6.62 15.22
C ILE A 570 -0.40 -6.92 14.57
N TRP A 571 0.70 -6.92 15.35
CA TRP A 571 2.02 -7.26 14.83
C TRP A 571 2.07 -8.67 14.22
N LEU A 572 1.39 -9.64 14.83
CA LEU A 572 1.29 -11.00 14.30
C LEU A 572 0.35 -11.08 13.09
N ILE A 573 -0.80 -10.39 13.09
CA ILE A 573 -1.73 -10.38 11.95
C ILE A 573 -1.06 -9.83 10.69
N GLU A 574 -0.35 -8.71 10.81
CA GLU A 574 0.38 -8.09 9.70
C GLU A 574 1.60 -8.91 9.22
N SER A 575 1.96 -9.97 9.94
CA SER A 575 2.99 -10.92 9.52
C SER A 575 2.48 -11.96 8.50
N GLY A 576 1.15 -12.11 8.37
CA GLY A 576 0.49 -13.05 7.47
C GLY A 576 -0.40 -12.36 6.42
N THR A 577 -1.12 -13.17 5.63
CA THR A 577 -2.04 -12.69 4.57
C THR A 577 -3.49 -13.13 4.78
N GLU A 578 -3.83 -13.72 5.93
CA GLU A 578 -5.17 -14.28 6.19
C GLU A 578 -6.16 -13.25 6.74
N TYR A 579 -5.65 -12.28 7.51
CA TYR A 579 -6.44 -11.25 8.18
C TYR A 579 -5.82 -9.89 7.93
N TYR A 580 -6.66 -8.87 7.84
CA TYR A 580 -6.23 -7.48 7.71
C TYR A 580 -6.89 -6.64 8.78
N ILE A 581 -6.08 -5.76 9.39
CA ILE A 581 -6.61 -4.75 10.29
C ILE A 581 -7.33 -3.72 9.43
N ASP A 582 -8.62 -3.55 9.69
CA ASP A 582 -9.39 -2.47 9.14
C ASP A 582 -8.89 -1.15 9.73
N GLU A 583 -8.05 -0.47 8.95
CA GLU A 583 -7.68 0.92 9.16
C GLU A 583 -8.41 1.76 8.10
N GLU A 584 -9.22 2.72 8.57
CA GLU A 584 -10.01 3.59 7.69
C GLU A 584 -9.13 4.43 6.74
N ASN A 585 -7.88 4.68 7.11
CA ASN A 585 -6.98 5.61 6.41
C ASN A 585 -5.95 4.94 5.47
N LYS A 586 -6.05 3.62 5.21
CA LYS A 586 -5.11 2.93 4.31
C LYS A 586 -5.57 2.95 2.85
N ASN A 587 -4.66 3.36 1.97
CA ASN A 587 -4.87 3.44 0.51
C ASN A 587 -4.58 2.09 -0.18
N PHE A 588 -5.63 1.27 -0.38
CA PHE A 588 -5.53 -0.06 -1.00
C PHE A 588 -5.82 -0.07 -2.52
N TYR A 589 -5.83 1.07 -3.20
CA TYR A 589 -6.18 1.14 -4.63
C TYR A 589 -4.97 1.15 -5.56
N SER A 590 -3.78 1.43 -5.03
CA SER A 590 -2.55 1.46 -5.82
C SER A 590 -1.32 1.16 -4.96
N VAL A 591 -0.29 0.60 -5.59
CA VAL A 591 1.04 0.42 -5.02
C VAL A 591 1.94 1.52 -5.59
N ILE A 592 2.57 2.29 -4.70
CA ILE A 592 3.61 3.25 -5.06
C ILE A 592 4.94 2.61 -4.68
N ASN A 593 5.72 2.20 -5.68
CA ASN A 593 7.06 1.68 -5.43
C ASN A 593 8.06 2.84 -5.28
N GLN A 594 7.97 3.54 -4.14
CA GLN A 594 9.01 4.49 -3.73
C GLN A 594 10.24 3.67 -3.33
N GLY A 595 11.35 3.89 -4.03
CA GLY A 595 12.65 3.31 -3.64
C GLY A 595 13.47 4.30 -2.86
#